data_AF-A0A4Z0A5K6-F1
#
_entry.id   AF-A0A4Z0A5K6-F1
#
_cell.length_a   1.000
_cell.length_b   1.000
_cell.length_c   1.000
_cell.angle_alpha   90.00
_cell.angle_beta   90.00
_cell.angle_gamma   90.00
#
_symmetry.space_group_name_H-M   'P 1'
#
loop_
_entity.id
_entity.type
_entity.pdbx_description
1 polymer ?
#
loop_
_entity_poly.entity_id
_entity_poly.type
_entity_poly.pdbx_seq_one_letter_code
_entity_poly.pdbx_strand_id
1 'polypeptide(L)'
;MQGIPKMQEGEGGVVHGGLALAVWSSGNTLVFALLSHLAQIPDETRAAIEPYLRTCFHYDGPRWASGFPHVEPFPRPLNDPSLTQEQRWVLFELWVSAYYEHPDSASRLIEGLALLWPDHPPVDKLPTFRRMTPEEIASVSSPSVLWNYEVLVRNAALSVFADHMRRALFDKANAAIWPGVKIKYMHCSESLWEMLNVLWETEKLYEDACKENGGPLGRTIEFHFMEGANHCAHWDQPEWVTQLFAELVHPVVRPHH
;
A
#
# COMPACT_ATOMS: atom_id res chain seq x y z
N MET A 1 -7.14 -20.14 15.18
CA MET A 1 -8.16 -19.35 14.45
C MET A 1 -9.44 -20.19 14.36
N GLN A 2 -10.41 -19.98 15.26
CA GLN A 2 -11.70 -20.68 15.21
C GLN A 2 -12.66 -19.90 14.29
N GLY A 3 -13.39 -20.58 13.41
CA GLY A 3 -14.44 -19.98 12.56
C GLY A 3 -13.96 -19.36 11.25
N ILE A 4 -12.66 -19.23 11.01
CA ILE A 4 -12.13 -18.76 9.72
C ILE A 4 -11.96 -19.98 8.80
N PRO A 5 -12.59 -20.04 7.62
CA PRO A 5 -12.40 -21.15 6.69
C PRO A 5 -10.98 -21.13 6.14
N LYS A 6 -10.33 -22.29 6.05
CA LYS A 6 -9.07 -22.45 5.32
C LYS A 6 -9.28 -22.18 3.82
N MET A 7 -8.19 -21.88 3.12
CA MET A 7 -8.17 -21.89 1.67
C MET A 7 -8.55 -23.28 1.15
N GLN A 8 -9.46 -23.31 0.19
CA GLN A 8 -9.88 -24.52 -0.52
C GLN A 8 -9.92 -24.21 -2.02
N GLU A 9 -9.27 -25.04 -2.82
CA GLU A 9 -9.36 -24.95 -4.27
C GLU A 9 -10.67 -25.60 -4.73
N GLY A 10 -11.53 -24.80 -5.35
CA GLY A 10 -12.79 -25.21 -5.96
C GLY A 10 -12.63 -25.51 -7.45
N GLU A 11 -13.76 -25.83 -8.10
CA GLU A 11 -13.78 -26.09 -9.54
C GLU A 11 -13.24 -24.89 -10.35
N GLY A 12 -12.46 -25.18 -11.39
CA GLY A 12 -11.89 -24.15 -12.26
C GLY A 12 -10.73 -23.35 -11.67
N GLY A 13 -10.11 -23.82 -10.57
CA GLY A 13 -8.96 -23.14 -9.93
C GLY A 13 -9.35 -21.95 -9.05
N VAL A 14 -10.65 -21.81 -8.73
CA VAL A 14 -11.15 -20.76 -7.85
C VAL A 14 -10.83 -21.10 -6.40
N VAL A 15 -10.13 -20.21 -5.69
CA VAL A 15 -9.83 -20.40 -4.26
C VAL A 15 -10.93 -19.78 -3.39
N HIS A 16 -11.53 -20.59 -2.54
CA HIS A 16 -12.52 -20.19 -1.53
C HIS A 16 -11.89 -20.14 -0.13
N GLY A 17 -12.48 -19.35 0.77
CA GLY A 17 -12.00 -19.20 2.14
C GLY A 17 -10.63 -18.52 2.24
N GLY A 18 -10.05 -18.52 3.44
CA GLY A 18 -8.79 -17.84 3.75
C GLY A 18 -8.96 -16.37 4.15
N LEU A 19 -7.82 -15.70 4.27
CA LEU A 19 -7.65 -14.34 4.77
C LEU A 19 -6.91 -13.48 3.75
N ALA A 20 -7.43 -12.29 3.52
CA ALA A 20 -6.69 -11.21 2.92
C ALA A 20 -6.29 -10.20 3.98
N LEU A 21 -5.02 -9.80 3.97
CA LEU A 21 -4.48 -8.77 4.83
C LEU A 21 -4.28 -7.51 3.99
N ALA A 22 -5.08 -6.47 4.22
CA ALA A 22 -4.86 -5.17 3.61
C ALA A 22 -4.07 -4.27 4.55
N VAL A 23 -2.93 -3.77 4.08
CA VAL A 23 -2.08 -2.90 4.89
C VAL A 23 -1.91 -1.57 4.20
N TRP A 24 -2.32 -0.54 4.92
CA TRP A 24 -2.43 0.81 4.40
C TRP A 24 -1.17 1.63 4.72
N SER A 25 -0.78 2.50 3.78
CA SER A 25 0.20 3.56 4.03
C SER A 25 1.54 3.02 4.55
N SER A 26 2.13 3.65 5.57
CA SER A 26 3.40 3.26 6.19
C SER A 26 3.38 1.86 6.81
N GLY A 27 2.20 1.30 7.10
CA GLY A 27 2.06 -0.07 7.58
C GLY A 27 2.64 -1.10 6.62
N ASN A 28 2.74 -0.79 5.33
CA ASN A 28 3.33 -1.66 4.31
C ASN A 28 4.77 -2.08 4.62
N THR A 29 5.51 -1.27 5.39
CA THR A 29 6.83 -1.66 5.93
C THR A 29 6.79 -2.98 6.71
N LEU A 30 5.70 -3.23 7.44
CA LEU A 30 5.51 -4.43 8.26
C LEU A 30 5.19 -5.66 7.41
N VAL A 31 4.44 -5.50 6.33
CA VAL A 31 4.16 -6.62 5.39
C VAL A 31 5.43 -7.04 4.69
N PHE A 32 6.23 -6.08 4.21
CA PHE A 32 7.51 -6.42 3.59
C PHE A 32 8.45 -7.08 4.60
N ALA A 33 8.54 -6.55 5.83
CA ALA A 33 9.37 -7.16 6.88
C ALA A 33 8.89 -8.58 7.23
N LEU A 34 7.58 -8.79 7.40
CA LEU A 34 7.02 -10.12 7.67
C LEU A 34 7.38 -11.10 6.54
N LEU A 35 7.09 -10.70 5.31
CA LEU A 35 7.28 -11.56 4.16
C LEU A 35 8.76 -11.76 3.84
N SER A 36 9.67 -10.85 4.15
CA SER A 36 11.11 -11.02 3.89
C SER A 36 11.81 -11.96 4.87
N HIS A 37 11.19 -12.25 6.01
CA HIS A 37 11.77 -13.03 7.10
C HIS A 37 10.98 -14.30 7.44
N LEU A 38 10.17 -14.81 6.50
CA LEU A 38 9.36 -16.01 6.74
C LEU A 38 10.20 -17.20 7.21
N ALA A 39 11.41 -17.36 6.67
CA ALA A 39 12.36 -18.41 7.07
C ALA A 39 12.67 -18.44 8.58
N GLN A 40 12.56 -17.29 9.26
CA GLN A 40 12.86 -17.12 10.68
C GLN A 40 11.63 -17.34 11.58
N ILE A 41 10.43 -17.40 11.01
CA ILE A 41 9.21 -17.71 11.76
C ILE A 41 9.23 -19.20 12.13
N PRO A 42 8.91 -19.58 13.39
CA PRO A 42 8.82 -20.97 13.80
C PRO A 42 7.90 -21.79 12.89
N ASP A 43 8.28 -23.05 12.61
CA ASP A 43 7.55 -23.94 11.70
C ASP A 43 6.08 -24.10 12.09
N GLU A 44 5.79 -24.25 13.39
CA GLU A 44 4.43 -24.36 13.91
C GLU A 44 3.58 -23.13 13.55
N THR A 45 4.15 -21.93 13.74
CA THR A 45 3.48 -20.67 13.39
C THR A 45 3.28 -20.55 11.87
N ARG A 46 4.26 -20.96 11.06
CA ARG A 46 4.13 -20.97 9.61
C ARG A 46 3.02 -21.90 9.14
N ALA A 47 3.01 -23.13 9.63
CA ALA A 47 2.02 -24.14 9.29
C ALA A 47 0.61 -23.77 9.78
N ALA A 48 0.51 -23.00 10.86
CA ALA A 48 -0.77 -22.52 11.37
C ALA A 48 -1.38 -21.40 10.50
N ILE A 49 -0.56 -20.56 9.88
CA ILE A 49 -1.00 -19.38 9.10
C ILE A 49 -1.15 -19.71 7.60
N GLU A 50 -0.24 -20.52 7.06
CA GLU A 50 -0.19 -20.86 5.63
C GLU A 50 -1.54 -21.27 5.03
N PRO A 51 -2.39 -22.09 5.68
CA PRO A 51 -3.65 -22.51 5.09
C PRO A 51 -4.70 -21.40 5.02
N TYR A 52 -4.45 -20.23 5.62
CA TYR A 52 -5.40 -19.13 5.68
C TYR A 52 -4.94 -17.93 4.86
N LEU A 53 -3.69 -17.48 5.02
CA LEU A 53 -3.25 -16.26 4.35
C LEU A 53 -3.13 -16.48 2.84
N ARG A 54 -3.91 -15.74 2.05
CA ARG A 54 -3.97 -15.89 0.58
C ARG A 54 -3.53 -14.65 -0.18
N THR A 55 -3.71 -13.48 0.42
CA THR A 55 -3.46 -12.21 -0.25
C THR A 55 -2.99 -11.19 0.78
N CYS A 56 -1.91 -10.50 0.45
CA CYS A 56 -1.52 -9.28 1.13
C CYS A 56 -1.73 -8.12 0.16
N PHE A 57 -2.60 -7.17 0.50
CA PHE A 57 -2.74 -5.95 -0.26
C PHE A 57 -1.73 -4.92 0.23
N HIS A 58 -0.90 -4.45 -0.69
CA HIS A 58 -0.14 -3.23 -0.51
C HIS A 58 -1.04 -2.05 -0.84
N TYR A 59 -1.79 -1.58 0.14
CA TYR A 59 -2.81 -0.54 -0.05
C TYR A 59 -2.21 0.85 0.13
N ASP A 60 -2.07 1.56 -0.98
CA ASP A 60 -1.62 2.95 -1.06
C ASP A 60 -0.41 3.27 -0.17
N GLY A 61 0.62 2.40 -0.23
CA GLY A 61 1.84 2.56 0.57
C GLY A 61 2.83 3.55 -0.07
N PRO A 62 3.61 4.31 0.73
CA PRO A 62 4.52 5.31 0.21
C PRO A 62 5.82 4.72 -0.32
N ARG A 63 6.45 5.42 -1.28
CA ARG A 63 7.76 5.06 -1.86
C ARG A 63 8.85 4.73 -0.85
N TRP A 64 8.92 5.47 0.26
CA TRP A 64 9.96 5.27 1.26
C TRP A 64 9.78 3.94 2.01
N ALA A 65 8.55 3.46 2.17
CA ALA A 65 8.24 2.17 2.81
C ALA A 65 8.72 0.97 1.98
N SER A 66 8.91 1.19 0.67
CA SER A 66 9.52 0.23 -0.28
C SER A 66 11.02 0.48 -0.50
N GLY A 67 11.62 1.45 0.22
CA GLY A 67 13.04 1.78 0.16
C GLY A 67 13.46 2.64 -1.04
N PHE A 68 12.52 3.22 -1.78
CA PHE A 68 12.86 4.16 -2.84
C PHE A 68 13.27 5.52 -2.27
N PRO A 69 14.29 6.18 -2.85
CA PRO A 69 14.76 7.49 -2.38
C PRO A 69 13.70 8.56 -2.58
N HIS A 70 13.83 9.67 -1.85
CA HIS A 70 13.05 10.88 -2.12
C HIS A 70 13.36 11.46 -3.52
N VAL A 71 12.40 12.19 -4.09
CA VAL A 71 12.59 12.86 -5.38
C VAL A 71 12.21 14.32 -5.23
N GLU A 72 13.17 15.20 -5.51
CA GLU A 72 12.95 16.64 -5.58
C GLU A 72 12.18 17.01 -6.85
N PRO A 73 11.36 18.07 -6.86
CA PRO A 73 11.14 19.04 -5.78
C PRO A 73 9.95 18.69 -4.86
N PHE A 74 9.54 17.43 -4.79
CA PHE A 74 8.28 17.08 -4.15
C PHE A 74 8.28 17.30 -2.63
N PRO A 75 7.27 17.98 -2.05
CA PRO A 75 7.30 18.30 -0.63
C PRO A 75 7.00 17.07 0.25
N ARG A 76 7.61 17.07 1.44
CA ARG A 76 7.28 16.19 2.57
C ARG A 76 7.07 17.04 3.82
N PRO A 77 5.83 17.39 4.18
CA PRO A 77 5.54 18.29 5.29
C PRO A 77 6.22 17.91 6.60
N LEU A 78 6.26 16.62 6.94
CA LEU A 78 6.89 16.12 8.18
C LEU A 78 8.40 16.38 8.26
N ASN A 79 9.05 16.69 7.14
CA ASN A 79 10.50 16.89 7.05
C ASN A 79 10.87 18.37 6.86
N ASP A 80 9.91 19.29 6.78
CA ASP A 80 10.18 20.71 6.53
C ASP A 80 10.82 21.39 7.76
N PRO A 81 12.12 21.76 7.72
CA PRO A 81 12.80 22.32 8.87
C PRO A 81 12.30 23.72 9.26
N SER A 82 11.60 24.44 8.36
CA SER A 82 11.08 25.78 8.62
C SER A 82 9.81 25.79 9.49
N LEU A 83 9.17 24.63 9.65
CA LEU A 83 7.92 24.47 10.39
C LEU A 83 8.16 23.87 11.79
N THR A 84 7.34 24.28 12.75
CA THR A 84 7.21 23.62 14.06
C THR A 84 6.55 22.24 13.92
N GLN A 85 6.70 21.35 14.91
CA GLN A 85 6.07 20.01 14.86
C GLN A 85 4.54 20.07 14.67
N GLU A 86 3.87 21.02 15.32
CA GLU A 86 2.43 21.23 15.18
C GLU A 86 2.05 21.67 13.75
N GLN A 87 2.79 22.65 13.20
CA GLN A 87 2.57 23.10 11.82
C GLN A 87 2.82 21.97 10.80
N ARG A 88 3.86 21.14 11.02
CA ARG A 88 4.13 19.97 10.17
C ARG A 88 2.99 18.96 10.25
N TRP A 89 2.43 18.73 11.44
CA TRP A 89 1.32 17.81 11.63
C TRP A 89 0.07 18.28 10.89
N VAL A 90 -0.36 19.52 11.09
CA VAL A 90 -1.53 20.10 10.39
C VAL A 90 -1.34 20.06 8.88
N LEU A 91 -0.15 20.43 8.40
CA LEU A 91 0.15 20.38 6.96
C LEU A 91 0.18 18.95 6.42
N PHE A 92 0.70 18.01 7.22
CA PHE A 92 0.73 16.58 6.87
C PHE A 92 -0.68 16.00 6.75
N GLU A 93 -1.60 16.29 7.68
CA GLU A 93 -3.00 15.84 7.59
C GLU A 93 -3.64 16.30 6.27
N LEU A 94 -3.44 17.56 5.90
CA LEU A 94 -3.95 18.09 4.64
C LEU A 94 -3.31 17.43 3.42
N TRP A 95 -1.97 17.38 3.39
CA TRP A 95 -1.20 16.80 2.29
C TRP A 95 -1.50 15.32 2.10
N VAL A 96 -1.59 14.54 3.19
CA VAL A 96 -1.79 13.09 3.10
C VAL A 96 -3.22 12.71 2.74
N SER A 97 -4.20 13.57 3.01
CA SER A 97 -5.62 13.29 2.76
C SER A 97 -6.22 14.06 1.59
N ALA A 98 -5.44 14.87 0.88
CA ALA A 98 -5.91 15.62 -0.27
C ALA A 98 -6.15 14.71 -1.49
N TYR A 99 -7.02 15.19 -2.38
CA TYR A 99 -7.18 14.64 -3.72
C TYR A 99 -6.27 15.43 -4.68
N TYR A 100 -5.35 14.73 -5.33
CA TYR A 100 -4.38 15.32 -6.25
C TYR A 100 -4.86 15.21 -7.69
N GLU A 101 -4.81 16.32 -8.42
CA GLU A 101 -5.07 16.37 -9.86
C GLU A 101 -3.76 16.29 -10.63
N HIS A 102 -3.31 15.06 -10.93
CA HIS A 102 -2.06 14.85 -11.65
C HIS A 102 -2.19 15.26 -13.13
N PRO A 103 -1.34 16.18 -13.64
CA PRO A 103 -1.45 16.68 -15.00
C PRO A 103 -1.36 15.61 -16.10
N ASP A 104 -0.52 14.60 -15.89
CA ASP A 104 -0.27 13.53 -16.86
C ASP A 104 0.15 12.23 -16.16
N SER A 105 -0.71 11.70 -15.28
CA SER A 105 -0.47 10.41 -14.62
C SER A 105 -0.42 9.24 -15.61
N ALA A 106 -1.06 9.37 -16.78
CA ALA A 106 -1.05 8.36 -17.83
C ALA A 106 0.34 8.16 -18.45
N SER A 107 1.20 9.18 -18.46
CA SER A 107 2.61 9.04 -18.87
C SER A 107 3.41 8.07 -18.01
N ARG A 108 2.97 7.85 -16.76
CA ARG A 108 3.69 7.09 -15.73
C ARG A 108 5.10 7.62 -15.46
N LEU A 109 5.29 8.92 -15.67
CA LEU A 109 6.50 9.66 -15.36
C LEU A 109 6.24 10.60 -14.20
N ILE A 110 7.26 10.80 -13.35
CA ILE A 110 7.09 11.60 -12.13
C ILE A 110 6.77 13.06 -12.45
N GLU A 111 7.21 13.56 -13.60
CA GLU A 111 6.93 14.89 -14.12
C GLU A 111 5.44 15.10 -14.43
N GLY A 112 4.70 14.01 -14.66
CA GLY A 112 3.25 14.02 -14.84
C GLY A 112 2.46 14.09 -13.53
N LEU A 113 3.13 14.09 -12.37
CA LEU A 113 2.49 14.13 -11.06
C LEU A 113 2.41 15.56 -10.51
N ALA A 114 1.24 15.92 -9.99
CA ALA A 114 1.04 17.12 -9.19
C ALA A 114 1.98 17.21 -7.99
N LEU A 115 2.59 18.39 -7.84
CA LEU A 115 3.45 18.73 -6.69
C LEU A 115 2.63 19.00 -5.43
N LEU A 116 1.51 19.70 -5.61
CA LEU A 116 0.60 20.17 -4.57
C LEU A 116 -0.82 19.78 -4.96
N TRP A 117 -1.68 19.66 -3.95
CA TRP A 117 -3.12 19.51 -4.17
C TRP A 117 -3.75 20.87 -4.56
N PRO A 118 -4.95 20.89 -5.17
CA PRO A 118 -5.61 22.14 -5.55
C PRO A 118 -5.94 23.03 -4.35
N ASP A 119 -5.76 24.35 -4.48
CA ASP A 119 -6.11 25.32 -3.41
C ASP A 119 -7.64 25.39 -3.16
N HIS A 120 -8.42 25.19 -4.22
CA HIS A 120 -9.87 25.27 -4.24
C HIS A 120 -10.49 24.02 -4.89
N PRO A 121 -10.38 22.85 -4.26
CA PRO A 121 -10.96 21.63 -4.82
C PRO A 121 -12.49 21.67 -4.72
N PRO A 122 -13.20 20.88 -5.55
CA PRO A 122 -14.62 20.61 -5.37
C PRO A 122 -14.94 20.15 -3.94
N VAL A 123 -16.18 20.39 -3.47
CA VAL A 123 -16.60 20.07 -2.09
C VAL A 123 -16.45 18.57 -1.78
N ASP A 124 -16.76 17.72 -2.76
CA ASP A 124 -16.61 16.26 -2.70
C ASP A 124 -15.15 15.79 -2.80
N LYS A 125 -14.22 16.69 -3.10
CA LYS A 125 -12.77 16.47 -3.19
C LYS A 125 -11.97 17.29 -2.18
N LEU A 126 -12.62 17.83 -1.15
CA LEU A 126 -11.90 18.38 0.00
C LEU A 126 -11.06 17.28 0.67
N PRO A 127 -9.85 17.60 1.18
CA PRO A 127 -9.05 16.64 1.92
C PRO A 127 -9.85 15.96 3.03
N THR A 128 -9.73 14.64 3.18
CA THR A 128 -10.57 13.84 4.09
C THR A 128 -10.58 14.41 5.51
N PHE A 129 -9.41 14.77 6.05
CA PHE A 129 -9.34 15.32 7.40
C PHE A 129 -9.99 16.71 7.54
N ARG A 130 -10.19 17.46 6.46
CA ARG A 130 -10.98 18.72 6.53
C ARG A 130 -12.49 18.47 6.67
N ARG A 131 -12.97 17.27 6.37
CA ARG A 131 -14.38 16.89 6.49
C ARG A 131 -14.71 16.24 7.84
N MET A 132 -13.68 15.93 8.64
CA MET A 132 -13.82 15.37 9.98
C MET A 132 -13.90 16.49 11.02
N THR A 133 -14.68 16.25 12.06
CA THR A 133 -14.67 17.04 13.29
C THR A 133 -13.35 16.86 14.03
N PRO A 134 -12.94 17.81 14.90
CA PRO A 134 -11.76 17.66 15.74
C PRO A 134 -11.79 16.38 16.59
N GLU A 135 -12.97 16.00 17.10
CA GLU A 135 -13.17 14.78 17.89
C GLU A 135 -12.96 13.51 17.06
N GLU A 136 -13.43 13.49 15.82
CA GLU A 136 -13.19 12.37 14.89
C GLU A 136 -11.69 12.23 14.60
N ILE A 137 -11.01 13.33 14.26
CA ILE A 137 -9.55 13.32 14.02
C ILE A 137 -8.82 12.80 15.26
N ALA A 138 -9.17 13.29 16.46
CA ALA A 138 -8.55 12.83 17.71
C ALA A 138 -8.82 11.34 18.00
N SER A 139 -9.92 10.77 17.50
CA SER A 139 -10.24 9.35 17.68
C SER A 139 -9.47 8.41 16.74
N VAL A 140 -8.97 8.92 15.62
CA VAL A 140 -8.30 8.13 14.57
C VAL A 140 -6.83 8.49 14.36
N SER A 141 -6.33 9.51 15.06
CA SER A 141 -4.96 9.98 14.95
C SER A 141 -4.26 10.05 16.30
N SER A 142 -2.93 9.90 16.27
CA SER A 142 -2.10 10.03 17.46
C SER A 142 -0.78 10.72 17.10
N PRO A 143 -0.74 12.06 17.13
CA PRO A 143 0.47 12.82 16.80
C PRO A 143 1.65 12.45 17.71
N SER A 144 1.38 12.14 18.98
CA SER A 144 2.41 11.72 19.92
C SER A 144 3.06 10.40 19.51
N VAL A 145 2.32 9.48 18.90
CA VAL A 145 2.87 8.21 18.41
C VAL A 145 3.76 8.43 17.20
N LEU A 146 3.38 9.35 16.30
CA LEU A 146 4.22 9.74 15.18
C LEU A 146 5.61 10.19 15.65
N TRP A 147 5.64 11.18 16.55
CA TRP A 147 6.88 11.84 16.95
C TRP A 147 7.74 11.01 17.91
N ASN A 148 7.13 10.16 18.74
CA ASN A 148 7.88 9.40 19.73
C ASN A 148 8.30 7.99 19.26
N TYR A 149 7.58 7.39 18.30
CA TYR A 149 7.81 6.00 17.90
C TYR A 149 7.95 5.83 16.40
N GLU A 150 6.99 6.30 15.61
CA GLU A 150 6.98 6.06 14.16
C GLU A 150 8.17 6.74 13.46
N VAL A 151 8.63 7.89 13.98
CA VAL A 151 9.84 8.59 13.52
C VAL A 151 11.08 7.69 13.54
N LEU A 152 11.16 6.72 14.48
CA LEU A 152 12.27 5.78 14.57
C LEU A 152 12.25 4.79 13.40
N VAL A 153 11.06 4.36 12.99
CA VAL A 153 10.87 3.52 11.81
C VAL A 153 11.16 4.32 10.55
N ARG A 154 10.59 5.52 10.38
CA ARG A 154 10.81 6.36 9.18
C ARG A 154 12.28 6.74 8.97
N ASN A 155 13.05 6.88 10.06
CA ASN A 155 14.46 7.22 10.01
C ASN A 155 15.38 5.98 9.92
N ALA A 156 14.84 4.77 9.85
CA ALA A 156 15.64 3.60 9.51
C ALA A 156 16.26 3.77 8.12
N ALA A 157 17.41 3.13 7.89
CA ALA A 157 18.10 3.23 6.61
C ALA A 157 17.20 2.71 5.47
N LEU A 158 17.05 3.50 4.40
CA LEU A 158 16.22 3.14 3.24
C LEU A 158 16.59 1.77 2.65
N SER A 159 17.86 1.38 2.74
CA SER A 159 18.34 0.06 2.31
C SER A 159 17.65 -1.09 3.04
N VAL A 160 17.26 -0.92 4.31
CA VAL A 160 16.52 -1.94 5.07
C VAL A 160 15.15 -2.17 4.43
N PHE A 161 14.42 -1.10 4.11
CA PHE A 161 13.12 -1.21 3.44
C PHE A 161 13.26 -1.77 2.02
N ALA A 162 14.28 -1.36 1.28
CA ALA A 162 14.56 -1.88 -0.05
C ALA A 162 14.86 -3.38 -0.02
N ASP A 163 15.64 -3.83 0.96
CA ASP A 163 15.98 -5.24 1.14
C ASP A 163 14.74 -6.06 1.56
N HIS A 164 13.91 -5.54 2.45
CA HIS A 164 12.65 -6.18 2.83
C HIS A 164 11.72 -6.33 1.60
N MET A 165 11.49 -5.24 0.86
CA MET A 165 10.63 -5.28 -0.32
C MET A 165 11.17 -6.27 -1.36
N ARG A 166 12.47 -6.21 -1.68
CA ARG A 166 13.07 -7.11 -2.68
C ARG A 166 12.96 -8.58 -2.28
N ARG A 167 13.23 -8.92 -1.02
CA ARG A 167 13.10 -10.30 -0.51
C ARG A 167 11.65 -10.76 -0.45
N ALA A 168 10.75 -9.88 -0.03
CA ALA A 168 9.32 -10.19 0.05
C ALA A 168 8.73 -10.50 -1.33
N LEU A 169 9.14 -9.74 -2.36
CA LEU A 169 8.55 -9.80 -3.70
C LEU A 169 9.30 -10.71 -4.66
N PHE A 170 10.64 -10.69 -4.66
CA PHE A 170 11.45 -11.25 -5.75
C PHE A 170 12.34 -12.43 -5.33
N ASP A 171 12.48 -12.75 -4.04
CA ASP A 171 13.30 -13.89 -3.60
C ASP A 171 12.55 -15.22 -3.74
N LYS A 172 13.11 -16.13 -4.55
CA LYS A 172 12.54 -17.47 -4.84
C LYS A 172 12.40 -18.35 -3.61
N ALA A 173 13.43 -18.43 -2.79
CA ALA A 173 13.46 -19.32 -1.64
C ALA A 173 12.43 -18.88 -0.59
N ASN A 174 12.29 -17.58 -0.43
CA ASN A 174 11.34 -16.97 0.46
C ASN A 174 9.89 -17.04 -0.08
N ALA A 175 9.69 -16.87 -1.39
CA ALA A 175 8.39 -17.06 -2.03
C ALA A 175 7.90 -18.52 -1.98
N ALA A 176 8.82 -19.49 -1.93
CA ALA A 176 8.49 -20.90 -1.72
C ALA A 176 7.93 -21.19 -0.30
N ILE A 177 8.13 -20.28 0.66
CA ILE A 177 7.46 -20.31 1.95
C ILE A 177 6.13 -19.57 1.81
N TRP A 178 5.02 -20.26 2.06
CA TRP A 178 3.66 -19.77 1.75
C TRP A 178 3.48 -19.44 0.25
N PRO A 179 3.61 -20.44 -0.65
CA PRO A 179 3.57 -20.22 -2.08
C PRO A 179 2.20 -19.75 -2.60
N GLY A 180 1.13 -19.96 -1.83
CA GLY A 180 -0.22 -19.49 -2.15
C GLY A 180 -0.45 -17.99 -1.90
N VAL A 181 0.46 -17.31 -1.19
CA VAL A 181 0.28 -15.88 -0.84
C VAL A 181 0.65 -14.99 -2.03
N LYS A 182 -0.34 -14.28 -2.53
CA LYS A 182 -0.19 -13.25 -3.57
C LYS A 182 -0.03 -11.86 -2.97
N ILE A 183 0.66 -10.98 -3.70
CA ILE A 183 0.73 -9.55 -3.39
C ILE A 183 -0.14 -8.79 -4.38
N LYS A 184 -1.01 -7.93 -3.88
CA LYS A 184 -1.85 -7.08 -4.73
C LYS A 184 -1.62 -5.62 -4.36
N TYR A 185 -1.03 -4.86 -5.26
CA TYR A 185 -0.91 -3.41 -5.09
C TYR A 185 -2.27 -2.77 -5.39
N MET A 186 -2.80 -2.05 -4.40
CA MET A 186 -4.03 -1.26 -4.53
C MET A 186 -3.65 0.20 -4.43
N HIS A 187 -3.86 0.94 -5.51
CA HIS A 187 -3.39 2.30 -5.61
C HIS A 187 -4.50 3.29 -5.84
N CYS A 188 -4.48 4.42 -5.14
CA CYS A 188 -5.47 5.48 -5.29
C CYS A 188 -5.01 6.48 -6.36
N SER A 189 -5.81 6.69 -7.42
CA SER A 189 -5.37 7.45 -8.61
C SER A 189 -5.21 8.96 -8.36
N GLU A 190 -5.84 9.49 -7.31
CA GLU A 190 -5.74 10.89 -6.88
C GLU A 190 -5.00 11.00 -5.53
N SER A 191 -4.17 10.01 -5.20
CA SER A 191 -3.28 10.07 -4.04
C SER A 191 -2.07 10.96 -4.29
N LEU A 192 -1.28 11.25 -3.26
CA LEU A 192 -0.08 12.06 -3.42
C LEU A 192 1.00 11.34 -4.27
N TRP A 193 1.93 12.13 -4.82
CA TRP A 193 2.99 11.69 -5.73
C TRP A 193 3.79 10.46 -5.27
N GLU A 194 4.01 10.30 -3.96
CA GLU A 194 4.78 9.19 -3.40
C GLU A 194 4.15 7.84 -3.66
N MET A 195 2.82 7.84 -3.62
CA MET A 195 2.00 6.66 -3.78
C MET A 195 2.09 6.26 -5.25
N LEU A 196 1.75 7.16 -6.18
CA LEU A 196 1.69 6.79 -7.60
C LEU A 196 3.05 6.36 -8.13
N ASN A 197 4.11 7.08 -7.75
CA ASN A 197 5.43 6.74 -8.25
C ASN A 197 5.94 5.38 -7.72
N VAL A 198 5.65 4.99 -6.46
CA VAL A 198 6.09 3.67 -5.96
C VAL A 198 5.44 2.53 -6.72
N LEU A 199 4.18 2.70 -7.12
CA LEU A 199 3.49 1.71 -7.94
C LEU A 199 4.22 1.53 -9.26
N TRP A 200 4.52 2.63 -9.95
CA TRP A 200 5.16 2.59 -11.27
C TRP A 200 6.56 2.01 -11.23
N GLU A 201 7.37 2.42 -10.24
CA GLU A 201 8.72 1.87 -10.06
C GLU A 201 8.69 0.38 -9.72
N THR A 202 7.74 -0.04 -8.87
CA THR A 202 7.61 -1.46 -8.51
C THR A 202 7.12 -2.31 -9.69
N GLU A 203 6.17 -1.81 -10.47
CA GLU A 203 5.66 -2.48 -11.66
C GLU A 203 6.78 -2.66 -12.69
N LYS A 204 7.57 -1.60 -12.94
CA LYS A 204 8.77 -1.68 -13.80
C LYS A 204 9.77 -2.72 -13.31
N LEU A 205 10.09 -2.73 -12.00
CA LEU A 205 11.00 -3.74 -11.42
C LEU A 205 10.45 -5.16 -11.60
N TYR A 206 9.15 -5.36 -11.43
CA TYR A 206 8.52 -6.67 -11.61
C TYR A 206 8.55 -7.12 -13.07
N GLU A 207 8.23 -6.23 -14.01
CA GLU A 207 8.30 -6.52 -15.45
C GLU A 207 9.72 -6.87 -15.90
N ASP A 208 10.71 -6.10 -15.47
CA ASP A 208 12.11 -6.32 -15.82
C ASP A 208 12.61 -7.65 -15.24
N ALA A 209 12.28 -7.95 -13.98
CA ALA A 209 12.57 -9.25 -13.39
C ALA A 209 11.89 -10.40 -14.14
N CYS A 210 10.65 -10.21 -14.60
CA CYS A 210 9.95 -11.23 -15.40
C CYS A 210 10.62 -11.46 -16.75
N LYS A 211 11.02 -10.39 -17.46
CA LYS A 211 11.72 -10.47 -18.75
C LYS A 211 13.05 -11.20 -18.61
N GLU A 212 13.83 -10.88 -17.58
CA GLU A 212 15.13 -11.50 -17.32
C GLU A 212 15.04 -12.99 -16.96
N ASN A 213 13.93 -13.42 -16.34
CA ASN A 213 13.77 -14.78 -15.83
C ASN A 213 12.83 -15.67 -16.66
N GLY A 214 12.22 -15.14 -17.73
CA GLY A 214 11.20 -15.86 -18.51
C GLY A 214 9.89 -16.10 -17.76
N GLY A 215 9.60 -15.26 -16.75
CA GLY A 215 8.42 -15.37 -15.88
C GLY A 215 8.68 -14.80 -14.47
N PRO A 216 7.66 -14.82 -13.58
CA PRO A 216 7.79 -14.26 -12.23
C PRO A 216 8.94 -14.90 -11.44
N LEU A 217 9.87 -14.07 -10.96
CA LEU A 217 11.02 -14.53 -10.18
C LEU A 217 10.62 -14.96 -8.77
N GLY A 218 9.73 -14.24 -8.10
CA GLY A 218 9.33 -14.49 -6.71
C GLY A 218 7.81 -14.68 -6.56
N ARG A 219 7.19 -13.87 -5.70
CA ARG A 219 5.74 -13.92 -5.48
C ARG A 219 4.98 -13.42 -6.71
N THR A 220 3.77 -13.93 -6.90
CA THR A 220 2.82 -13.34 -7.85
C THR A 220 2.40 -11.96 -7.37
N ILE A 221 2.56 -10.96 -8.24
CA ILE A 221 2.16 -9.57 -7.98
C ILE A 221 1.10 -9.17 -8.99
N GLU A 222 0.05 -8.50 -8.51
CA GLU A 222 -0.96 -7.86 -9.34
C GLU A 222 -1.06 -6.38 -8.97
N PHE A 223 -1.29 -5.52 -9.97
CA PHE A 223 -1.39 -4.07 -9.80
C PHE A 223 -2.80 -3.60 -10.15
N HIS A 224 -3.40 -2.80 -9.27
CA HIS A 224 -4.78 -2.35 -9.37
C HIS A 224 -4.89 -0.86 -9.01
N PHE A 225 -5.78 -0.16 -9.71
CA PHE A 225 -6.07 1.26 -9.47
C PHE A 225 -7.50 1.46 -8.94
N MET A 226 -7.61 2.36 -7.98
CA MET A 226 -8.82 2.89 -7.38
C MET A 226 -9.04 4.28 -7.97
N GLU A 227 -9.78 4.32 -9.07
CA GLU A 227 -10.05 5.56 -9.80
C GLU A 227 -10.83 6.56 -8.94
N GLY A 228 -10.44 7.84 -8.99
CA GLY A 228 -11.08 8.91 -8.24
C GLY A 228 -10.82 8.92 -6.73
N ALA A 229 -9.94 8.05 -6.23
CA ALA A 229 -9.68 7.86 -4.81
C ALA A 229 -8.40 8.58 -4.37
N ASN A 230 -8.40 9.16 -3.16
CA ASN A 230 -7.20 9.65 -2.48
C ASN A 230 -6.62 8.58 -1.55
N HIS A 231 -5.56 8.93 -0.82
CA HIS A 231 -4.92 8.06 0.17
C HIS A 231 -5.86 7.50 1.25
N CYS A 232 -6.95 8.22 1.58
CA CYS A 232 -7.89 7.91 2.65
C CYS A 232 -9.20 7.32 2.11
N ALA A 233 -9.19 6.66 0.94
CA ALA A 233 -10.38 6.16 0.27
C ALA A 233 -11.30 5.29 1.14
N HIS A 234 -10.74 4.53 2.09
CA HIS A 234 -11.51 3.70 3.02
C HIS A 234 -12.32 4.52 4.04
N TRP A 235 -11.99 5.79 4.27
CA TRP A 235 -12.81 6.73 5.03
C TRP A 235 -13.87 7.38 4.16
N ASP A 236 -13.52 7.76 2.94
CA ASP A 236 -14.39 8.53 2.05
C ASP A 236 -15.42 7.67 1.32
N GLN A 237 -15.08 6.42 1.04
CA GLN A 237 -15.88 5.48 0.24
C GLN A 237 -15.84 4.04 0.83
N PRO A 238 -16.15 3.84 2.13
CA PRO A 238 -15.88 2.57 2.83
C PRO A 238 -16.57 1.36 2.20
N GLU A 239 -17.82 1.48 1.74
CA GLU A 239 -18.56 0.38 1.12
C GLU A 239 -17.90 -0.06 -0.19
N TRP A 240 -17.56 0.92 -1.04
CA TRP A 240 -16.91 0.66 -2.32
C TRP A 240 -15.53 0.02 -2.14
N VAL A 241 -14.70 0.57 -1.23
CA VAL A 241 -13.37 0.00 -0.94
C VAL A 241 -13.48 -1.42 -0.41
N THR A 242 -14.42 -1.69 0.49
CA THR A 242 -14.66 -3.03 1.04
C THR A 242 -15.10 -4.01 -0.05
N GLN A 243 -16.04 -3.59 -0.91
CA GLN A 243 -16.50 -4.41 -2.04
C GLN A 243 -15.36 -4.69 -3.01
N LEU A 244 -14.55 -3.68 -3.35
CA LEU A 244 -13.42 -3.84 -4.26
C LEU A 244 -12.39 -4.83 -3.72
N PHE A 245 -12.02 -4.73 -2.43
CA PHE A 245 -11.13 -5.72 -1.82
C PHE A 245 -11.73 -7.13 -1.93
N ALA A 246 -13.02 -7.31 -1.58
CA ALA A 246 -13.69 -8.60 -1.66
C ALA A 246 -13.69 -9.18 -3.08
N GLU A 247 -14.01 -8.37 -4.10
CA GLU A 247 -13.96 -8.75 -5.52
C GLU A 247 -12.55 -9.11 -5.99
N LEU A 248 -11.53 -8.39 -5.52
CA LEU A 248 -10.16 -8.69 -5.91
C LEU A 248 -9.61 -9.93 -5.23
N VAL A 249 -10.11 -10.30 -4.04
CA VAL A 249 -9.73 -11.61 -3.47
C VAL A 249 -10.50 -12.76 -4.11
N HIS A 250 -11.72 -12.50 -4.56
CA HIS A 250 -12.57 -13.46 -5.26
C HIS A 250 -12.85 -12.94 -6.66
N PRO A 251 -11.95 -13.17 -7.66
CA PRO A 251 -12.27 -12.81 -9.02
C PRO A 251 -13.47 -13.64 -9.46
N VAL A 252 -14.67 -13.08 -9.26
CA VAL A 252 -15.91 -13.64 -9.79
C VAL A 252 -15.71 -13.59 -11.29
N VAL A 253 -15.76 -14.75 -11.94
CA VAL A 253 -15.91 -14.84 -13.38
C VAL A 253 -17.23 -14.13 -13.70
N ARG A 254 -17.18 -12.82 -13.96
CA ARG A 254 -18.36 -12.08 -14.40
C ARG A 254 -18.74 -12.68 -15.75
N PRO A 255 -19.96 -13.23 -15.93
CA PRO A 255 -20.42 -13.62 -17.25
C PRO A 255 -20.36 -12.36 -18.13
N HIS A 256 -19.71 -12.45 -19.28
CA HIS A 256 -19.84 -11.43 -20.30
C HIS A 256 -21.34 -11.28 -20.64
N HIS A 257 -21.89 -10.09 -20.37
CA HIS A 257 -23.19 -9.67 -20.86
C HIS A 257 -23.00 -8.74 -22.05
#